data_AF-A0ABD1QV68-F1
#
_entry.id   AF-A0ABD1QV68-F1
#
_cell.length_a   1.000
_cell.length_b   1.000
_cell.length_c   1.000
_cell.angle_alpha   90.00
_cell.angle_beta   90.00
_cell.angle_gamma   90.00
#
_symmetry.space_group_name_H-M   'P 1'
#
loop_
_entity.id
_entity.type
_entity.pdbx_description
1 polymer ?
#
loop_
_entity_poly.entity_id
_entity_poly.type
_entity_poly.pdbx_seq_one_letter_code
_entity_poly.pdbx_strand_id
1 'polypeptide(L)'
;MPKDEHAKDSKFLESNMKSTADKLVKFISTVMKKCLKDPKTNESNKECLQHCQKVYKSTLEAIQKSVEDVFSDDFFKANVDVSEFSTNIDTCDECFSEMTDPEFQKFDDWARGNASDCLDKIVKYSNTYLI
;
A
#
# COMPACT_ATOMS: atom_id res chain seq x y z
N MET A 1 -10.60 24.35 -4.73
CA MET A 1 -9.62 24.44 -3.63
C MET A 1 -8.60 25.54 -3.87
N PRO A 2 -8.02 26.17 -2.83
CA PRO A 2 -6.89 27.09 -2.99
C PRO A 2 -5.67 26.38 -3.60
N LYS A 3 -4.96 27.04 -4.52
CA LYS A 3 -3.79 26.48 -5.21
C LYS A 3 -2.68 26.02 -4.25
N ASP A 4 -2.50 26.73 -3.15
CA ASP A 4 -1.49 26.41 -2.15
C ASP A 4 -1.82 25.15 -1.33
N GLU A 5 -3.11 24.82 -1.17
CA GLU A 5 -3.53 23.59 -0.49
C GLU A 5 -3.35 22.38 -1.41
N HIS A 6 -3.73 22.54 -2.69
CA HIS A 6 -3.49 21.54 -3.74
C HIS A 6 -2.02 21.14 -3.82
N ALA A 7 -1.12 22.11 -3.97
CA ALA A 7 0.32 21.84 -4.08
C ALA A 7 0.90 21.13 -2.83
N LYS A 8 0.39 21.45 -1.64
CA LYS A 8 0.79 20.79 -0.39
C LYS A 8 0.32 19.34 -0.34
N ASP A 9 -0.94 19.08 -0.70
CA ASP A 9 -1.50 17.73 -0.70
C ASP A 9 -0.87 16.86 -1.79
N SER A 10 -0.64 17.36 -3.01
CA SER A 10 0.08 16.62 -4.07
C SER A 10 1.49 16.22 -3.61
N LYS A 11 2.23 17.15 -2.98
CA LYS A 11 3.57 16.85 -2.44
C LYS A 11 3.53 15.82 -1.31
N PHE A 12 2.52 15.90 -0.45
CA PHE A 12 2.32 14.90 0.59
C PHE A 12 2.06 13.51 -0.01
N LEU A 13 1.17 13.43 -1.02
CA LEU A 13 0.80 12.17 -1.68
C LEU A 13 2.02 11.56 -2.37
N GLU A 14 2.78 12.35 -3.13
CA GLU A 14 4.02 11.93 -3.76
C GLU A 14 5.00 11.33 -2.73
N SER A 15 5.23 12.05 -1.63
CA SER A 15 6.17 11.61 -0.59
C SER A 15 5.71 10.31 0.09
N ASN A 16 4.41 10.17 0.36
CA ASN A 16 3.87 8.97 1.01
C ASN A 16 3.86 7.77 0.06
N MET A 17 3.50 7.95 -1.21
CA MET A 17 3.53 6.88 -2.21
C MET A 17 4.96 6.36 -2.42
N LYS A 18 5.96 7.26 -2.51
CA LYS A 18 7.38 6.87 -2.55
C LYS A 18 7.81 6.10 -1.30
N SER A 19 7.47 6.60 -0.11
CA SER A 19 7.78 5.91 1.14
C SER A 19 7.09 4.55 1.24
N THR A 20 5.90 4.42 0.66
CA THR A 20 5.12 3.18 0.61
C THR A 20 5.80 2.15 -0.28
N ALA A 21 6.24 2.56 -1.47
CA ALA A 21 7.03 1.72 -2.36
C ALA A 21 8.30 1.19 -1.66
N ASP A 22 9.06 2.06 -1.00
CA ASP A 22 10.28 1.66 -0.28
C ASP A 22 10.00 0.66 0.86
N LYS A 23 8.93 0.88 1.62
CA LYS A 23 8.52 -0.03 2.69
C LYS A 23 8.03 -1.37 2.17
N LEU A 24 7.25 -1.40 1.09
CA LEU A 24 6.85 -2.64 0.41
C LEU A 24 8.07 -3.44 -0.05
N VAL A 25 9.02 -2.80 -0.74
CA VAL A 25 10.28 -3.43 -1.18
C VAL A 25 11.03 -4.02 0.01
N LYS A 26 11.18 -3.26 1.10
CA LYS A 26 11.86 -3.73 2.31
C LYS A 26 11.12 -4.91 2.94
N PHE A 27 9.81 -4.82 3.09
CA PHE A 27 8.99 -5.86 3.72
C PHE A 27 9.04 -7.17 2.95
N ILE A 28 8.83 -7.11 1.63
CA ILE A 28 8.90 -8.25 0.71
C ILE A 28 10.28 -8.91 0.74
N SER A 29 11.36 -8.12 0.69
CA SER A 29 12.73 -8.62 0.58
C SER A 29 13.32 -9.13 1.89
N THR A 30 12.75 -8.73 3.03
CA THR A 30 13.24 -9.08 4.37
C THR A 30 12.28 -10.02 5.08
N VAL A 31 11.18 -9.50 5.65
CA VAL A 31 10.23 -10.23 6.50
C VAL A 31 9.61 -11.41 5.74
N MET A 32 8.97 -11.16 4.60
CA MET A 32 8.31 -12.23 3.84
C MET A 32 9.31 -13.29 3.36
N LYS A 33 10.47 -12.84 2.85
CA LYS A 33 11.53 -13.75 2.37
C LYS A 33 12.13 -14.59 3.50
N LYS A 34 12.23 -14.06 4.72
CA LYS A 34 12.67 -14.79 5.91
C LYS A 34 11.65 -15.87 6.26
N CYS A 35 10.37 -15.53 6.37
CA CYS A 35 9.31 -16.49 6.71
C CYS A 35 9.14 -17.60 5.66
N LEU A 36 9.26 -17.27 4.37
CA LEU A 36 9.24 -18.26 3.29
C LEU A 36 10.39 -19.27 3.34
N LYS A 37 11.53 -18.90 3.94
CA LYS A 37 12.71 -19.75 4.09
C LYS A 37 12.77 -20.48 5.43
N ASP A 38 11.91 -20.12 6.39
CA ASP A 38 11.91 -20.75 7.69
C ASP A 38 11.34 -22.17 7.57
N PRO A 39 12.10 -23.22 7.94
CA PRO A 39 11.61 -24.60 7.91
C PRO A 39 10.44 -24.85 8.86
N LYS A 40 10.16 -23.94 9.81
CA LYS A 40 9.00 -24.01 10.71
C LYS A 40 7.72 -23.47 10.11
N THR A 41 7.80 -22.73 8.99
CA THR A 41 6.61 -22.27 8.27
C THR A 41 5.97 -23.47 7.59
N ASN A 42 4.72 -23.77 7.98
CA ASN A 42 3.96 -24.86 7.37
C ASN A 42 3.64 -24.55 5.88
N GLU A 43 3.26 -25.57 5.12
CA GLU A 43 3.08 -25.41 3.66
C GLU A 43 1.93 -24.48 3.29
N SER A 44 0.82 -24.50 4.05
CA SER A 44 -0.31 -23.59 3.85
C SER A 44 0.11 -22.12 4.05
N ASN A 45 0.88 -21.84 5.11
CA ASN A 45 1.43 -20.51 5.37
C ASN A 45 2.42 -20.07 4.28
N LYS A 46 3.19 -20.99 3.70
CA LYS A 46 4.06 -20.67 2.56
C LYS A 46 3.26 -20.28 1.32
N GLU A 47 2.20 -21.02 1.00
CA GLU A 47 1.31 -20.70 -0.12
C GLU A 47 0.68 -19.32 0.07
N CYS A 48 0.18 -19.04 1.28
CA CYS A 48 -0.38 -17.74 1.66
C CYS A 48 0.66 -16.61 1.49
N LEU A 49 1.89 -16.79 2.01
CA LEU A 49 2.98 -15.82 1.86
C LEU A 49 3.37 -15.59 0.41
N GLN A 50 3.38 -16.63 -0.42
CA GLN A 50 3.68 -16.51 -1.86
C GLN A 50 2.59 -15.73 -2.58
N HIS A 51 1.32 -15.95 -2.23
CA HIS A 51 0.20 -15.17 -2.75
C HIS A 51 0.35 -13.69 -2.36
N CYS A 52 0.52 -13.40 -1.07
CA CYS A 52 0.73 -12.05 -0.58
C CYS A 52 1.95 -11.37 -1.19
N GLN A 53 3.02 -12.12 -1.44
CA GLN A 53 4.20 -11.56 -2.10
C GLN A 53 3.89 -11.11 -3.53
N LYS A 54 3.04 -11.84 -4.28
CA LYS A 54 2.63 -11.45 -5.63
C LYS A 54 1.74 -10.21 -5.59
N VAL A 55 0.76 -10.21 -4.69
CA VAL A 55 -0.18 -9.10 -4.49
C VAL A 55 0.57 -7.81 -4.09
N TYR A 56 1.52 -7.90 -3.15
CA TYR A 56 2.33 -6.74 -2.73
C TYR A 56 3.30 -6.25 -3.79
N LYS A 57 3.76 -7.11 -4.71
CA LYS A 57 4.52 -6.67 -5.89
C LYS A 57 3.64 -5.92 -6.89
N SER A 58 2.42 -6.42 -7.16
CA SER A 58 1.45 -5.72 -8.01
C SER A 58 1.10 -4.35 -7.42
N THR A 59 0.86 -4.32 -6.10
CA THR A 59 0.64 -3.08 -5.34
C THR A 59 1.81 -2.12 -5.47
N LEU A 60 3.05 -2.61 -5.33
CA LEU A 60 4.25 -1.78 -5.48
C LEU A 60 4.29 -1.11 -6.86
N GLU A 61 4.01 -1.86 -7.92
CA GLU A 61 3.96 -1.33 -9.29
C GLU A 61 2.84 -0.28 -9.44
N ALA A 62 1.67 -0.53 -8.87
CA ALA A 62 0.55 0.43 -8.87
C ALA A 62 0.91 1.71 -8.13
N ILE A 63 1.39 1.63 -6.88
CA ILE A 63 1.77 2.80 -6.07
C ILE A 63 2.88 3.63 -6.73
N GLN A 64 3.84 2.99 -7.40
CA GLN A 64 4.88 3.69 -8.16
C GLN A 64 4.29 4.49 -9.31
N LYS A 65 3.27 3.94 -9.98
CA LYS A 65 2.54 4.63 -11.05
C LYS A 65 1.62 5.72 -10.52
N SER A 66 0.99 5.54 -9.36
CA SER A 66 0.11 6.54 -8.75
C SER A 66 0.83 7.86 -8.46
N VAL A 67 2.15 7.84 -8.27
CA VAL A 67 2.97 9.05 -8.18
C VAL A 67 2.82 9.90 -9.44
N GLU A 68 2.86 9.29 -10.62
CA GLU A 68 2.66 9.95 -11.91
C GLU A 68 1.21 10.43 -12.08
N ASP A 69 0.24 9.65 -11.61
CA ASP A 69 -1.18 10.03 -11.64
C ASP A 69 -1.44 11.27 -10.76
N VAL A 70 -0.84 11.36 -9.56
CA VAL A 70 -0.92 12.57 -8.72
C VAL A 70 -0.27 13.79 -9.39
N PHE A 71 0.83 13.61 -10.13
CA PHE A 71 1.47 14.71 -10.87
C PHE A 71 0.66 15.19 -12.07
N SER A 72 -0.19 14.31 -12.63
CA SER A 72 -1.05 14.62 -13.78
C SER A 72 -2.48 14.98 -13.37
N ASP A 73 -2.71 15.24 -12.07
CA ASP A 73 -4.02 15.52 -11.47
C ASP A 73 -5.06 14.42 -11.68
N ASP A 74 -4.64 13.17 -11.97
CA ASP A 74 -5.51 11.99 -12.08
C ASP A 74 -5.77 11.38 -10.69
N PHE A 75 -6.45 12.17 -9.84
CA PHE A 75 -6.84 11.76 -8.49
C PHE A 75 -7.86 10.63 -8.48
N PHE A 76 -8.52 10.32 -9.60
CA PHE A 76 -9.37 9.15 -9.72
C PHE A 76 -8.52 7.87 -9.73
N LYS A 77 -7.51 7.77 -10.60
CA LYS A 77 -6.61 6.62 -10.60
C LYS A 77 -5.82 6.48 -9.30
N ALA A 78 -5.31 7.57 -8.76
CA ALA A 78 -4.64 7.56 -7.46
C ALA A 78 -5.57 7.00 -6.35
N ASN A 79 -6.88 7.29 -6.40
CA ASN A 79 -7.84 6.73 -5.45
C ASN A 79 -7.99 5.21 -5.61
N VAL A 80 -8.08 4.74 -6.86
CA VAL A 80 -8.19 3.30 -7.17
C VAL A 80 -6.96 2.56 -6.66
N ASP A 81 -5.76 3.02 -7.00
CA ASP A 81 -4.52 2.34 -6.64
C ASP A 81 -4.29 2.29 -5.12
N VAL A 82 -4.57 3.39 -4.40
CA VAL A 82 -4.45 3.42 -2.93
C VAL A 82 -5.54 2.57 -2.26
N SER A 83 -6.75 2.51 -2.83
CA SER A 83 -7.81 1.63 -2.34
C SER A 83 -7.46 0.14 -2.56
N GLU A 84 -6.87 -0.18 -3.71
CA GLU A 84 -6.36 -1.52 -4.00
C GLU A 84 -5.26 -1.90 -3.01
N PHE A 85 -4.34 -0.99 -2.69
CA PHE A 85 -3.35 -1.22 -1.64
C PHE A 85 -4.00 -1.61 -0.31
N SER A 86 -4.98 -0.87 0.17
CA SER A 86 -5.68 -1.20 1.42
C SER A 86 -6.36 -2.58 1.35
N THR A 87 -7.04 -2.88 0.24
CA THR A 87 -7.72 -4.18 0.02
C THR A 87 -6.74 -5.34 0.03
N ASN A 88 -5.56 -5.13 -0.56
CA ASN A 88 -4.49 -6.11 -0.62
C ASN A 88 -3.86 -6.35 0.76
N ILE A 89 -3.76 -5.33 1.62
CA ILE A 89 -3.37 -5.51 3.02
C ILE A 89 -4.40 -6.38 3.76
N ASP A 90 -5.69 -6.06 3.64
CA ASP A 90 -6.74 -6.80 4.34
C ASP A 90 -6.83 -8.26 3.87
N THR A 91 -6.63 -8.50 2.58
CA THR A 91 -6.57 -9.87 2.01
C THR A 91 -5.41 -10.67 2.61
N CYS A 92 -4.31 -10.00 2.95
CA CYS A 92 -3.10 -10.62 3.46
C CYS A 92 -3.01 -10.71 4.98
N ASP A 93 -3.77 -9.90 5.70
CA ASP A 93 -3.85 -9.95 7.17
C ASP A 93 -4.31 -11.33 7.65
N GLU A 94 -5.26 -11.95 6.95
CA GLU A 94 -5.70 -13.32 7.24
C GLU A 94 -4.54 -14.33 7.16
N CYS A 95 -3.63 -14.17 6.19
CA CYS A 95 -2.41 -15.00 6.09
C CYS A 95 -1.45 -14.81 7.26
N PHE A 96 -1.45 -13.64 7.89
CA PHE A 96 -0.47 -13.27 8.91
C PHE A 96 -0.97 -13.50 10.33
N SER A 97 -2.29 -13.59 10.51
CA SER A 97 -2.92 -13.86 11.81
C SER A 97 -2.41 -15.15 12.48
N GLU A 98 -2.00 -16.15 11.69
CA GLU A 98 -1.41 -17.40 12.17
C GLU A 98 0.13 -17.36 12.31
N MET A 99 0.76 -16.24 11.94
CA MET A 99 2.22 -16.07 12.02
C MET A 99 2.63 -15.36 13.31
N THR A 100 3.69 -15.86 13.94
CA THR A 100 4.21 -15.27 15.18
C THR A 100 5.17 -14.11 14.98
N ASP A 101 5.48 -13.70 13.74
CA ASP A 101 6.42 -12.60 13.51
C ASP A 101 5.69 -11.24 13.63
N PRO A 102 5.96 -10.45 14.68
CA PRO A 102 5.23 -9.21 14.95
C PRO A 102 5.48 -8.13 13.89
N GLU A 103 6.45 -8.32 12.99
CA GLU A 103 6.69 -7.39 11.88
C GLU A 103 5.56 -7.39 10.85
N PHE A 104 4.76 -8.45 10.74
CA PHE A 104 3.57 -8.45 9.88
C PHE A 104 2.50 -7.47 10.41
N GLN A 105 2.10 -7.60 11.67
CA GLN A 105 1.11 -6.69 12.27
C GLN A 105 1.57 -5.23 12.19
N LYS A 106 2.85 -4.96 12.50
CA LYS A 106 3.40 -3.60 12.40
C LYS A 106 3.34 -3.04 10.98
N PHE A 107 3.56 -3.88 9.97
CA PHE A 107 3.47 -3.48 8.58
C PHE A 107 2.02 -3.17 8.21
N ASP A 108 1.07 -4.02 8.58
CA ASP A 108 -0.35 -3.84 8.27
C ASP A 108 -0.95 -2.61 8.96
N ASP A 109 -0.66 -2.40 10.24
CA ASP A 109 -1.11 -1.22 10.99
C ASP A 109 -0.60 0.07 10.35
N TRP A 110 0.69 0.09 9.97
CA TRP A 110 1.27 1.22 9.27
C TRP A 110 0.64 1.41 7.89
N ALA A 111 0.45 0.33 7.14
CA ALA A 111 -0.07 0.37 5.78
C ALA A 111 -1.50 0.91 5.74
N ARG A 112 -2.37 0.47 6.67
CA ARG A 112 -3.75 0.97 6.80
C ARG A 112 -3.79 2.45 7.15
N GLY A 113 -2.99 2.89 8.13
CA GLY A 113 -2.91 4.31 8.49
C GLY A 113 -2.45 5.17 7.31
N ASN A 114 -1.40 4.73 6.62
CA ASN A 114 -0.86 5.44 5.47
C ASN A 114 -1.84 5.49 4.29
N ALA A 115 -2.56 4.39 4.01
CA ALA A 115 -3.58 4.35 2.97
C ALA A 115 -4.74 5.31 3.30
N SER A 116 -5.21 5.31 4.55
CA SER A 116 -6.26 6.23 5.01
C SER A 116 -5.83 7.70 4.84
N ASP A 117 -4.63 8.07 5.29
CA ASP A 117 -4.11 9.44 5.16
C ASP A 117 -4.01 9.90 3.70
N CYS A 118 -3.66 8.98 2.78
CA CYS A 118 -3.61 9.26 1.35
C CYS A 118 -5.03 9.44 0.77
N LEU A 119 -5.96 8.54 1.08
CA LEU A 119 -7.35 8.60 0.60
C LEU A 119 -8.07 9.87 1.05
N ASP A 120 -7.88 10.28 2.31
CA ASP A 120 -8.46 11.50 2.88
C ASP A 120 -8.06 12.77 2.11
N LYS A 121 -6.86 12.77 1.52
CA LYS A 121 -6.41 13.88 0.66
C LYS A 121 -6.91 13.72 -0.75
N ILE A 122 -6.81 12.54 -1.33
CA ILE A 122 -7.24 12.25 -2.70
C ILE A 122 -8.73 12.58 -2.90
N VAL A 123 -9.60 12.19 -1.96
CA VAL A 123 -11.05 12.39 -2.07
C VAL A 123 -11.48 13.85 -2.16
N LYS A 124 -10.66 14.78 -1.64
CA LYS A 124 -10.89 16.23 -1.79
C LYS A 124 -10.92 16.68 -3.26
N TYR A 125 -10.22 15.94 -4.14
CA TYR A 125 -10.03 16.25 -5.55
C TYR A 125 -10.84 15.33 -6.46
N SER A 126 -11.14 14.10 -6.03
CA SER A 126 -11.92 13.11 -6.81
C SER A 126 -13.39 13.49 -6.99
N ASN A 127 -13.99 14.30 -6.10
CA ASN A 127 -15.40 14.71 -6.16
C ASN A 127 -15.70 15.92 -7.07
N THR A 128 -14.71 16.44 -7.80
CA THR A 128 -14.88 17.67 -8.58
C THR A 128 -15.63 17.47 -9.92
N TYR A 129 -16.03 16.24 -10.26
CA TYR A 129 -16.74 15.90 -11.52
C TYR A 129 -18.23 15.56 -11.36
N LEU A 130 -18.84 15.80 -10.19
CA LEU A 130 -20.29 15.71 -10.01
C LEU A 130 -20.91 17.10 -9.89
N ILE A 131 -21.02 17.80 -11.02
CA ILE A 131 -21.98 18.90 -11.25
C ILE A 131 -22.60 18.69 -12.62
#